data_AF-A0A4P8D2Q7-F1
#
_entry.id   AF-A0A4P8D2Q7-F1
#
_cell.length_a   1.000
_cell.length_b   1.000
_cell.length_c   1.000
_cell.angle_alpha   90.00
_cell.angle_beta   90.00
_cell.angle_gamma   90.00
#
_symmetry.space_group_name_H-M   'P 1'
#
loop_
_entity.id
_entity.type
_entity.pdbx_description
1 polymer ?
#
loop_
_entity_poly.entity_id
_entity_poly.type
_entity_poly.pdbx_seq_one_letter_code
_entity_poly.pdbx_strand_id
1 'polypeptide(L)'
;MISSIIPIKALSNYSKEIDKRDLVKNKDFYEWLRGFTDGEGNFYISRDKRKASVFKFSFRIELHRNDRPLLEYIQNRLKIGKVYPLELKDTTRKSSWEVYNKKDVENLIKIFDLNDFNTTKQLDFLAWREAYFIHTLPSPIPSRTGHGARGPCGIGVTESGTEMEDLNLSICNKTKEILRLKQTMNSNRISFFQSEHHKIKITPYWLLGLIEGEGSFWVSKNNLIQCFEIGLTLSQKPVIEAISNYLLSLIPSKISPEYNLMNLNELKTLMHLNIKPLPCPVPRTGRDGGNK
;
A
#
# COMPACT_ATOMS: atom_id res chain seq x y z
N MET A 1 50.55 45.38 -2.70
CA MET A 1 49.25 45.50 -3.41
C MET A 1 49.49 44.96 -4.82
N ILE A 2 48.83 43.93 -5.34
CA ILE A 2 47.44 43.50 -5.15
C ILE A 2 47.41 41.98 -5.02
N SER A 3 46.72 41.54 -3.96
CA SER A 3 46.23 40.20 -3.73
C SER A 3 45.29 39.79 -4.88
N SER A 4 45.66 38.79 -5.67
CA SER A 4 44.69 38.09 -6.51
C SER A 4 44.00 37.02 -5.67
N ILE A 5 43.11 37.46 -4.77
CA ILE A 5 42.04 36.62 -4.24
C ILE A 5 41.25 36.16 -5.47
N ILE A 6 41.43 34.89 -5.82
CA ILE A 6 40.49 34.20 -6.69
C ILE A 6 39.11 34.33 -6.01
N PRO A 7 38.08 34.87 -6.69
CA PRO A 7 36.76 34.95 -6.09
C PRO A 7 36.31 33.53 -5.74
N ILE A 8 35.99 33.30 -4.47
CA ILE A 8 35.40 32.05 -3.95
C ILE A 8 34.10 31.67 -4.71
N LYS A 9 33.54 32.60 -5.51
CA LYS A 9 32.41 32.34 -6.42
C LYS A 9 32.73 31.49 -7.66
N ALA A 10 33.99 31.15 -7.94
CA ALA A 10 34.36 30.31 -9.10
C ALA A 10 34.42 28.80 -8.81
N LEU A 11 34.09 28.36 -7.58
CA LEU A 11 34.01 26.93 -7.19
C LEU A 11 32.57 26.44 -6.93
N SER A 12 31.56 27.05 -7.53
CA SER A 12 30.17 26.56 -7.40
C SER A 12 29.76 25.52 -8.44
N ASN A 13 30.71 24.91 -9.16
CA ASN A 13 30.48 23.63 -9.81
C ASN A 13 30.45 22.52 -8.75
N TYR A 14 29.53 22.65 -7.80
CA TYR A 14 29.00 21.55 -7.03
C TYR A 14 28.24 20.70 -8.06
N SER A 15 28.93 19.75 -8.69
CA SER A 15 28.25 18.61 -9.30
C SER A 15 27.32 18.08 -8.23
N LYS A 16 25.99 18.26 -8.39
CA LYS A 16 25.02 17.59 -7.52
C LYS A 16 25.42 16.13 -7.53
N GLU A 17 25.96 15.64 -6.41
CA GLU A 17 26.26 14.22 -6.27
C GLU A 17 24.99 13.48 -6.64
N ILE A 18 25.09 12.59 -7.63
CA ILE A 18 23.96 11.78 -8.06
C ILE A 18 23.54 10.98 -6.82
N ASP A 19 22.28 11.12 -6.44
CA ASP A 19 21.73 10.32 -5.35
C ASP A 19 21.85 8.85 -5.74
N LYS A 20 22.58 8.05 -4.95
CA LYS A 20 22.81 6.63 -5.25
C LYS A 20 21.49 5.86 -5.40
N ARG A 21 20.41 6.32 -4.77
CA ARG A 21 19.07 5.74 -4.91
C ARG A 21 18.55 5.87 -6.34
N ASP A 22 18.95 6.90 -7.08
CA ASP A 22 18.54 7.09 -8.47
C ASP A 22 19.14 6.06 -9.43
N LEU A 23 20.24 5.40 -9.03
CA LEU A 23 20.90 4.33 -9.77
C LEU A 23 20.15 2.98 -9.67
N VAL A 24 19.21 2.86 -8.71
CA VAL A 24 18.41 1.65 -8.53
C VAL A 24 17.49 1.46 -9.75
N LYS A 25 17.45 0.23 -10.28
CA LYS A 25 16.56 -0.09 -11.42
C LYS A 25 15.10 0.05 -11.00
N ASN A 26 14.24 0.49 -11.92
CA ASN A 26 12.81 0.65 -11.62
C ASN A 26 12.17 -0.64 -11.10
N LYS A 27 12.55 -1.81 -11.63
CA LYS A 27 12.07 -3.10 -11.14
C LYS A 27 12.36 -3.31 -9.64
N ASP A 28 13.58 -2.99 -9.21
CA ASP A 28 14.02 -3.15 -7.83
C ASP A 28 13.36 -2.11 -6.91
N PHE A 29 13.20 -0.88 -7.40
CA PHE A 29 12.42 0.14 -6.70
C PHE A 29 10.94 -0.24 -6.54
N TYR A 30 10.32 -0.85 -7.56
CA TYR A 30 8.93 -1.32 -7.47
C TYR A 30 8.79 -2.48 -6.48
N GLU A 31 9.77 -3.38 -6.41
CA GLU A 31 9.82 -4.43 -5.40
C GLU A 31 9.96 -3.86 -3.99
N TRP A 32 10.83 -2.85 -3.80
CA TRP A 32 10.93 -2.12 -2.54
C TRP A 32 9.62 -1.42 -2.18
N LEU A 33 9.01 -0.71 -3.13
CA LEU A 33 7.73 -0.02 -2.90
C LEU A 33 6.61 -1.01 -2.56
N ARG A 34 6.60 -2.20 -3.18
CA ARG A 34 5.67 -3.30 -2.86
C ARG A 34 5.84 -3.75 -1.41
N GLY A 35 7.07 -3.98 -0.97
CA GLY A 35 7.38 -4.37 0.41
C GLY A 35 7.07 -3.29 1.44
N PHE A 36 7.44 -2.05 1.16
CA PHE A 36 7.14 -0.91 2.02
C PHE A 36 5.63 -0.67 2.11
N THR A 37 4.93 -0.84 1.00
CA THR A 37 3.47 -0.81 0.97
C THR A 37 2.88 -1.93 1.82
N ASP A 38 3.40 -3.16 1.78
CA ASP A 38 2.96 -4.28 2.63
C ASP A 38 2.96 -3.93 4.14
N GLY A 39 3.89 -3.08 4.60
CA GLY A 39 3.85 -2.47 5.94
C GLY A 39 2.94 -1.23 6.03
N GLU A 40 3.30 -0.15 5.36
CA GLU A 40 2.79 1.21 5.64
C GLU A 40 1.64 1.68 4.72
N GLY A 41 1.36 0.96 3.63
CA GLY A 41 0.37 1.38 2.63
C GLY A 41 -1.08 1.15 3.02
N ASN A 42 -1.99 2.00 2.51
CA ASN A 42 -3.43 1.92 2.77
C ASN A 42 -4.25 2.20 1.50
N PHE A 43 -5.12 1.25 1.12
CA PHE A 43 -6.05 1.39 0.00
C PHE A 43 -7.43 1.83 0.52
N TYR A 44 -8.00 2.87 -0.07
CA TYR A 44 -9.21 3.49 0.46
C TYR A 44 -10.23 3.79 -0.63
N ILE A 45 -11.49 3.46 -0.32
CA ILE A 45 -12.66 3.85 -1.08
C ILE A 45 -13.50 4.76 -0.20
N SER A 46 -13.83 5.96 -0.68
CA SER A 46 -14.84 6.83 -0.07
C SER A 46 -15.98 7.12 -1.03
N ARG A 47 -17.14 7.44 -0.48
CA ARG A 47 -18.30 7.87 -1.24
C ARG A 47 -18.34 9.40 -1.28
N ASP A 48 -18.70 9.98 -2.42
CA ASP A 48 -18.94 11.42 -2.47
C ASP A 48 -20.18 11.76 -1.63
N LYS A 49 -20.05 12.76 -0.76
CA LYS A 49 -21.12 13.17 0.16
C LYS A 49 -22.35 13.72 -0.56
N ARG A 50 -22.18 14.26 -1.77
CA ARG A 50 -23.24 14.91 -2.56
C ARG A 50 -23.79 14.00 -3.65
N LYS A 51 -22.96 13.11 -4.21
CA LYS A 51 -23.33 12.22 -5.31
C LYS A 51 -23.19 10.77 -4.87
N ALA A 52 -24.31 10.17 -4.47
CA ALA A 52 -24.34 8.82 -3.90
C ALA A 52 -23.80 7.72 -4.86
N SER A 53 -23.83 7.90 -6.17
CA SER A 53 -23.25 6.95 -7.15
C SER A 53 -21.77 7.20 -7.44
N VAL A 54 -21.16 8.24 -6.88
CA VAL A 54 -19.77 8.62 -7.14
C VAL A 54 -18.88 8.16 -5.99
N PHE A 55 -17.82 7.45 -6.35
CA PHE A 55 -16.82 6.94 -5.42
C PHE A 55 -15.47 7.59 -5.71
N LYS A 56 -14.66 7.75 -4.65
CA LYS A 56 -13.28 8.23 -4.72
C LYS A 56 -12.38 7.11 -4.25
N PHE A 57 -11.37 6.83 -5.07
CA PHE A 57 -10.38 5.80 -4.84
C PHE A 57 -9.06 6.49 -4.54
N SER A 58 -8.47 6.18 -3.39
CA SER A 58 -7.19 6.73 -3.01
C SER A 58 -6.30 5.67 -2.39
N PHE A 59 -5.02 5.71 -2.72
CA PHE A 59 -3.95 5.02 -2.00
C PHE A 59 -3.14 6.03 -1.20
N ARG A 60 -2.68 5.64 0.00
CA ARG A 60 -1.93 6.50 0.90
C ARG A 60 -0.80 5.75 1.59
N ILE A 61 0.33 6.42 1.76
CA ILE A 61 1.36 6.08 2.76
C ILE A 61 1.47 7.28 3.69
N GLU A 62 1.31 7.06 5.00
CA GLU A 62 1.32 8.11 6.01
C GLU A 62 2.44 7.83 7.02
N LEU A 63 3.44 8.70 7.08
CA LEU A 63 4.60 8.54 7.97
C LEU A 63 4.70 9.71 8.95
N HIS A 64 5.63 9.58 9.90
CA HIS A 64 6.02 10.72 10.72
C HIS A 64 6.64 11.83 9.86
N ARG A 65 6.49 13.10 10.26
CA ARG A 65 6.95 14.25 9.46
C ARG A 65 8.44 14.22 9.11
N ASN A 66 9.25 13.56 9.94
CA ASN A 66 10.69 13.45 9.74
C ASN A 66 11.01 12.60 8.50
N ASP A 67 10.10 11.71 8.12
CA ASP A 67 10.20 10.81 6.97
C ASP A 67 9.51 11.38 5.73
N ARG A 68 9.07 12.65 5.79
CA ARG A 68 8.56 13.37 4.62
C ARG A 68 9.52 13.32 3.41
N PRO A 69 10.86 13.43 3.56
CA PRO A 69 11.77 13.30 2.42
C PRO A 69 11.65 11.95 1.69
N LEU A 70 11.28 10.86 2.39
CA LEU A 70 11.01 9.58 1.76
C LEU A 70 9.75 9.64 0.88
N LEU A 71 8.69 10.26 1.37
CA LEU A 71 7.45 10.47 0.61
C LEU A 71 7.68 11.34 -0.64
N GLU A 72 8.48 12.40 -0.52
CA GLU A 72 8.87 13.26 -1.64
C GLU A 72 9.76 12.51 -2.64
N TYR A 73 10.64 11.62 -2.17
CA TYR A 73 11.42 10.73 -3.04
C TYR A 73 10.51 9.78 -3.83
N ILE A 74 9.54 9.11 -3.19
CA ILE A 74 8.57 8.24 -3.88
C ILE A 74 7.80 9.02 -4.95
N GLN A 75 7.26 10.19 -4.60
CA GLN A 75 6.55 11.06 -5.54
C GLN A 75 7.44 11.46 -6.72
N ASN A 76 8.67 11.87 -6.45
CA ASN A 76 9.61 12.31 -7.48
C ASN A 76 10.08 11.17 -8.38
N ARG A 77 10.21 9.95 -7.84
CA ARG A 77 10.63 8.77 -8.61
C ARG A 77 9.52 8.27 -9.53
N LEU A 78 8.28 8.25 -9.04
CA LEU A 78 7.13 7.76 -9.79
C LEU A 78 6.50 8.80 -10.69
N LYS A 79 6.60 10.09 -10.34
CA LYS A 79 5.82 11.20 -10.93
C LYS A 79 4.31 10.98 -10.81
N ILE A 80 3.88 10.39 -9.68
CA ILE A 80 2.50 10.02 -9.36
C ILE A 80 2.15 10.58 -7.98
N GLY A 81 0.92 11.07 -7.81
CA GLY A 81 0.39 11.50 -6.52
C GLY A 81 0.96 12.81 -5.99
N LYS A 82 0.61 13.13 -4.75
CA LYS A 82 1.00 14.37 -4.06
C LYS A 82 1.38 14.12 -2.62
N VAL A 83 2.38 14.85 -2.13
CA VAL A 83 2.76 14.85 -0.71
C VAL A 83 2.09 15.99 0.02
N TYR A 84 1.47 15.69 1.16
CA TYR A 84 0.77 16.63 2.02
C TYR A 84 1.39 16.62 3.42
N PRO A 85 1.72 17.79 4.01
CA PRO A 85 1.91 17.87 5.45
C PRO A 85 0.55 17.72 6.13
N LEU A 86 0.41 16.76 7.03
CA LEU A 86 -0.79 16.61 7.85
C LEU A 86 -0.59 17.41 9.13
N GLU A 87 -0.83 18.72 9.05
CA GLU A 87 -0.92 19.59 10.22
C GLU A 87 -2.35 19.55 10.75
N LEU A 88 -2.70 18.48 11.47
CA LEU A 88 -3.89 18.48 12.31
C LEU A 88 -3.54 19.07 13.68
N LYS A 89 -4.53 19.68 14.33
CA LYS A 89 -4.44 20.37 15.63
C LYS A 89 -3.52 19.65 16.63
N ASP A 90 -2.39 20.31 16.91
CA ASP A 90 -1.50 20.28 18.08
C ASP A 90 -0.76 19.03 18.56
N THR A 91 -0.88 17.83 17.97
CA THR A 91 -0.06 16.69 18.47
C THR A 91 0.48 15.70 17.45
N THR A 92 -0.17 15.53 16.28
CA THR A 92 0.25 14.50 15.31
C THR A 92 1.08 15.11 14.18
N ARG A 93 2.40 14.95 14.29
CA ARG A 93 3.38 15.39 13.29
C ARG A 93 3.50 14.36 12.16
N LYS A 94 2.57 14.35 11.22
CA LYS A 94 2.53 13.37 10.12
C LYS A 94 2.68 14.02 8.75
N SER A 95 3.03 13.22 7.76
CA SER A 95 3.00 13.58 6.34
C SER A 95 2.47 12.39 5.54
N SER A 96 1.74 12.65 4.46
CA SER A 96 1.20 11.59 3.60
C SER A 96 1.58 11.78 2.14
N TRP A 97 1.89 10.68 1.46
CA TRP A 97 1.86 10.61 0.00
C TRP A 97 0.54 9.99 -0.42
N GLU A 98 -0.24 10.71 -1.22
CA GLU A 98 -1.57 10.29 -1.64
C GLU A 98 -1.71 10.23 -3.17
N VAL A 99 -2.31 9.14 -3.65
CA VAL A 99 -2.61 8.89 -5.06
C VAL A 99 -4.12 8.77 -5.21
N TYR A 100 -4.77 9.69 -5.92
CA TYR A 100 -6.25 9.75 -5.98
C TYR A 100 -6.83 10.21 -7.33
N ASN A 101 -6.04 10.80 -8.22
CA ASN A 101 -6.55 11.18 -9.54
C ASN A 101 -6.55 9.97 -10.48
N LYS A 102 -7.42 9.99 -11.50
CA LYS A 102 -7.68 8.84 -12.38
C LYS A 102 -6.39 8.25 -12.97
N LYS A 103 -5.59 9.10 -13.62
CA LYS A 103 -4.35 8.71 -14.33
C LYS A 103 -3.32 8.10 -13.37
N ASP A 104 -3.14 8.73 -12.22
CA ASP A 104 -2.16 8.29 -11.23
C ASP A 104 -2.58 6.97 -10.56
N VAL A 105 -3.88 6.79 -10.31
CA VAL A 105 -4.43 5.51 -9.82
C VAL A 105 -4.20 4.39 -10.84
N GLU A 106 -4.48 4.61 -12.12
CA GLU A 106 -4.22 3.62 -13.18
C GLU A 106 -2.74 3.26 -13.26
N ASN A 107 -1.84 4.24 -13.14
CA ASN A 107 -0.40 3.98 -13.15
C ASN A 107 0.06 3.21 -11.90
N LEU A 108 -0.51 3.52 -10.73
CA LEU A 108 -0.21 2.78 -9.50
C LEU A 108 -0.68 1.32 -9.59
N ILE A 109 -1.88 1.09 -10.11
CA ILE A 109 -2.41 -0.27 -10.37
C ILE A 109 -1.45 -1.06 -11.27
N LYS A 110 -0.98 -0.46 -12.38
CA LYS A 110 -0.02 -1.13 -13.27
C LYS A 110 1.28 -1.52 -12.58
N ILE A 111 1.76 -0.72 -11.62
CA ILE A 111 2.97 -1.02 -10.85
C ILE A 111 2.71 -2.21 -9.91
N PHE A 112 1.59 -2.20 -9.18
CA PHE A 112 1.25 -3.25 -8.22
C PHE A 112 0.71 -4.54 -8.87
N ASP A 113 0.28 -4.49 -10.13
CA ASP A 113 -0.06 -5.68 -10.92
C ASP A 113 1.19 -6.47 -11.39
N LEU A 114 2.40 -5.90 -11.27
CA LEU A 114 3.62 -6.59 -11.68
C LEU A 114 3.93 -7.81 -10.79
N ASN A 115 3.63 -7.73 -9.49
CA ASN A 115 3.78 -8.81 -8.52
C ASN A 115 2.78 -8.62 -7.38
N ASP A 116 2.11 -9.70 -6.96
CA ASP A 116 1.20 -9.69 -5.81
C ASP A 116 1.90 -9.23 -4.52
N PHE A 117 1.18 -8.54 -3.64
CA PHE A 117 1.61 -8.29 -2.26
C PHE A 117 1.71 -9.59 -1.47
N ASN A 118 2.68 -9.71 -0.57
CA ASN A 118 2.85 -10.96 0.19
C ASN A 118 1.93 -11.01 1.43
N THR A 119 1.51 -9.87 1.97
CA THR A 119 0.66 -9.81 3.17
C THR A 119 -0.82 -9.79 2.81
N THR A 120 -1.68 -9.73 3.83
CA THR A 120 -3.14 -9.55 3.66
C THR A 120 -3.51 -8.27 2.91
N LYS A 121 -2.56 -7.34 2.73
CA LYS A 121 -2.73 -6.14 1.91
C LYS A 121 -3.05 -6.43 0.45
N GLN A 122 -2.65 -7.60 -0.06
CA GLN A 122 -3.08 -8.10 -1.36
C GLN A 122 -4.61 -8.10 -1.48
N LEU A 123 -5.31 -8.55 -0.44
CA LEU A 123 -6.76 -8.65 -0.48
C LEU A 123 -7.42 -7.28 -0.55
N ASP A 124 -6.85 -6.27 0.10
CA ASP A 124 -7.33 -4.89 0.05
C ASP A 124 -7.06 -4.26 -1.32
N PHE A 125 -5.86 -4.52 -1.87
CA PHE A 125 -5.51 -4.08 -3.23
C PHE A 125 -6.45 -4.68 -4.28
N LEU A 126 -6.70 -6.00 -4.24
CA LEU A 126 -7.57 -6.67 -5.20
C LEU A 126 -8.99 -6.11 -5.17
N ALA A 127 -9.59 -5.98 -3.99
CA ALA A 127 -10.93 -5.41 -3.83
C ALA A 127 -10.99 -3.93 -4.25
N TRP A 128 -9.96 -3.15 -3.92
CA TRP A 128 -9.86 -1.75 -4.30
C TRP A 128 -9.73 -1.56 -5.81
N ARG A 129 -8.86 -2.36 -6.46
CA ARG A 129 -8.62 -2.36 -7.90
C ARG A 129 -9.87 -2.77 -8.67
N GLU A 130 -10.54 -3.84 -8.24
CA GLU A 130 -11.78 -4.31 -8.86
C GLU A 130 -12.89 -3.26 -8.76
N ALA A 131 -13.10 -2.68 -7.57
CA ALA A 131 -14.07 -1.62 -7.37
C ALA A 131 -13.77 -0.38 -8.22
N TYR A 132 -12.49 -0.05 -8.41
CA TYR A 132 -12.07 1.05 -9.29
C TYR A 132 -12.47 0.79 -10.74
N PHE A 133 -12.22 -0.42 -11.26
CA PHE A 133 -12.62 -0.75 -12.63
C PHE A 133 -14.14 -0.77 -12.80
N ILE A 134 -14.90 -1.33 -11.86
CA ILE A 134 -16.38 -1.28 -11.88
C ILE A 134 -16.88 0.16 -11.94
N HIS A 135 -16.25 1.06 -11.18
CA HIS A 135 -16.62 2.48 -11.16
C HIS A 135 -16.31 3.20 -12.47
N THR A 136 -15.20 2.87 -13.13
CA THR A 136 -14.69 3.59 -14.30
C THR A 136 -15.14 3.01 -15.63
N LEU A 137 -15.61 1.76 -15.65
CA LEU A 137 -16.18 1.14 -16.85
C LEU A 137 -17.40 1.97 -17.33
N PRO A 138 -17.48 2.29 -18.64
CA PRO A 138 -18.67 2.91 -19.19
C PRO A 138 -19.89 2.04 -18.90
N SER A 139 -21.01 2.64 -18.55
CA SER A 139 -22.27 1.89 -18.52
C SER A 139 -22.63 1.50 -19.95
N PRO A 140 -23.23 0.31 -20.17
CA PRO A 140 -23.72 -0.07 -21.49
C PRO A 140 -24.57 1.07 -22.04
N ILE A 141 -24.19 1.62 -23.19
CA ILE A 141 -25.03 2.58 -23.90
C ILE A 141 -26.17 1.76 -24.51
N PRO A 142 -27.46 2.10 -24.27
CA PRO A 142 -28.56 1.45 -24.96
C PRO A 142 -28.32 1.54 -26.47
N SER A 143 -28.33 0.41 -27.16
CA SER A 143 -28.12 0.39 -28.61
C SER A 143 -29.25 1.15 -29.28
N ARG A 144 -28.95 2.32 -29.86
CA ARG A 144 -29.85 3.00 -30.81
C ARG A 144 -30.06 2.12 -32.03
N THR A 145 -31.04 1.21 -31.97
CA THR A 145 -31.57 0.52 -33.15
C THR A 145 -32.69 1.37 -33.74
N GLY A 146 -32.31 2.49 -34.34
CA GLY A 146 -33.21 3.35 -35.09
C GLY A 146 -32.86 3.36 -36.58
N HIS A 147 -33.22 2.31 -37.32
CA HIS A 147 -33.49 2.45 -38.76
C HIS A 147 -35.01 2.52 -38.91
N GLY A 148 -35.55 3.73 -38.74
CA GLY A 148 -36.96 4.01 -38.95
C GLY A 148 -37.33 3.84 -40.42
N ALA A 149 -38.05 2.74 -40.72
CA ALA A 149 -38.95 2.73 -41.86
C ALA A 149 -40.11 3.68 -41.52
N ARG A 150 -40.25 4.78 -42.28
CA ARG A 150 -41.39 5.69 -42.14
C ARG A 150 -42.66 5.01 -42.66
N GLY A 151 -43.44 4.43 -41.77
CA GLY A 151 -44.85 4.15 -41.99
C GLY A 151 -45.70 5.37 -41.61
N PRO A 152 -46.78 5.70 -42.34
CA PRO A 152 -47.65 6.79 -41.97
C PRO A 152 -48.64 6.36 -40.88
N CYS A 153 -48.88 7.28 -39.94
CA CYS A 153 -49.95 7.30 -38.93
C CYS A 153 -49.67 6.66 -37.55
N GLY A 154 -49.58 7.53 -36.53
CA GLY A 154 -50.37 7.41 -35.31
C GLY A 154 -49.74 6.74 -34.07
N ILE A 155 -49.69 7.53 -32.98
CA ILE A 155 -49.46 7.17 -31.57
C ILE A 155 -47.98 6.95 -31.19
N GLY A 156 -47.35 8.04 -30.75
CA GLY A 156 -46.05 8.01 -30.08
C GLY A 156 -46.15 7.33 -28.72
N VAL A 157 -45.67 6.09 -28.65
CA VAL A 157 -45.33 5.44 -27.37
C VAL A 157 -43.97 5.98 -26.95
N THR A 158 -43.90 6.52 -25.74
CA THR A 158 -42.71 7.15 -25.17
C THR A 158 -41.63 6.10 -24.86
N GLU A 159 -40.68 5.89 -25.77
CA GLU A 159 -39.49 5.02 -25.61
C GLU A 159 -38.51 5.49 -24.50
N SER A 160 -38.77 6.65 -23.87
CA SER A 160 -37.88 7.25 -22.87
C SER A 160 -37.90 6.59 -21.49
N GLY A 161 -38.88 5.75 -21.17
CA GLY A 161 -39.04 5.14 -19.85
C GLY A 161 -38.05 3.99 -19.60
N THR A 162 -37.94 3.08 -20.56
CA THR A 162 -37.22 1.80 -20.41
C THR A 162 -35.70 2.00 -20.40
N GLU A 163 -35.16 2.87 -21.27
CA GLU A 163 -33.71 3.15 -21.32
C GLU A 163 -33.20 3.83 -20.04
N MET A 164 -34.01 4.73 -19.46
CA MET A 164 -33.66 5.43 -18.21
C MET A 164 -33.72 4.47 -17.02
N GLU A 165 -34.69 3.55 -17.00
CA GLU A 165 -34.78 2.49 -15.99
C GLU A 165 -33.58 1.53 -16.06
N ASP A 166 -33.18 1.11 -17.26
CA ASP A 166 -32.01 0.24 -17.48
C ASP A 166 -30.70 0.90 -17.03
N LEU A 167 -30.52 2.19 -17.35
CA LEU A 167 -29.35 2.96 -16.90
C LEU A 167 -29.32 3.09 -15.37
N ASN A 168 -30.44 3.38 -14.74
CA ASN A 168 -30.56 3.49 -13.29
C ASN A 168 -30.29 2.15 -12.59
N LEU A 169 -30.79 1.05 -13.16
CA LEU A 169 -30.54 -0.31 -12.67
C LEU A 169 -29.05 -0.66 -12.77
N SER A 170 -28.40 -0.34 -13.90
CA SER A 170 -26.96 -0.52 -14.10
C SER A 170 -26.13 0.25 -13.06
N ILE A 171 -26.45 1.54 -12.83
CA ILE A 171 -25.79 2.37 -11.82
C ILE A 171 -25.99 1.80 -10.41
N CYS A 172 -27.21 1.35 -10.10
CA CYS A 172 -27.55 0.73 -8.81
C CYS A 172 -26.73 -0.54 -8.58
N ASN A 173 -26.61 -1.41 -9.58
CA ASN A 173 -25.83 -2.64 -9.50
C ASN A 173 -24.34 -2.36 -9.30
N LYS A 174 -23.75 -1.44 -10.07
CA LYS A 174 -22.35 -0.99 -9.87
C LYS A 174 -22.12 -0.46 -8.45
N THR A 175 -23.06 0.35 -7.95
CA THR A 175 -22.98 0.93 -6.60
C THR A 175 -23.02 -0.15 -5.51
N LYS A 176 -23.94 -1.11 -5.63
CA LYS A 176 -24.05 -2.25 -4.70
C LYS A 176 -22.76 -3.06 -4.68
N GLU A 177 -22.18 -3.32 -5.83
CA GLU A 177 -20.98 -4.14 -5.94
C GLU A 177 -19.74 -3.45 -5.36
N ILE A 178 -19.55 -2.16 -5.65
CA ILE A 178 -18.47 -1.37 -5.02
C ILE A 178 -18.62 -1.34 -3.50
N LEU A 179 -19.84 -1.22 -2.98
CA LEU A 179 -20.09 -1.26 -1.54
C LEU A 179 -19.79 -2.64 -0.95
N ARG A 180 -20.14 -3.72 -1.65
CA ARG A 180 -19.81 -5.09 -1.24
C ARG A 180 -18.29 -5.28 -1.13
N LEU A 181 -17.54 -4.87 -2.15
CA LEU A 181 -16.07 -4.90 -2.13
C LEU A 181 -15.48 -4.03 -1.02
N LYS A 182 -16.01 -2.82 -0.81
CA LYS A 182 -15.56 -1.96 0.28
C LYS A 182 -15.74 -2.60 1.67
N GLN A 183 -16.77 -3.43 1.88
CA GLN A 183 -16.99 -4.13 3.14
C GLN A 183 -15.99 -5.27 3.38
N THR A 184 -15.30 -5.75 2.35
CA THR A 184 -14.26 -6.75 2.54
C THR A 184 -12.90 -6.12 2.83
N MET A 185 -12.75 -4.79 2.78
CA MET A 185 -11.46 -4.11 2.90
C MET A 185 -11.10 -3.64 4.32
N ASN A 186 -9.80 -3.58 4.60
CA ASN A 186 -9.19 -2.94 5.78
C ASN A 186 -9.84 -3.42 7.10
N SER A 187 -10.23 -2.50 7.97
CA SER A 187 -10.85 -2.80 9.27
C SER A 187 -12.22 -3.49 9.18
N ASN A 188 -12.86 -3.51 8.00
CA ASN A 188 -14.12 -4.24 7.81
C ASN A 188 -13.89 -5.71 7.45
N ARG A 189 -12.64 -6.09 7.12
CA ARG A 189 -12.29 -7.45 6.70
C ARG A 189 -12.42 -8.43 7.85
N ILE A 190 -13.15 -9.52 7.59
CA ILE A 190 -13.30 -10.66 8.52
C ILE A 190 -12.57 -11.93 8.03
N SER A 191 -12.26 -12.02 6.74
CA SER A 191 -11.57 -13.16 6.13
C SER A 191 -10.23 -12.72 5.55
N PHE A 192 -9.18 -13.42 5.96
CA PHE A 192 -7.78 -13.13 5.61
C PHE A 192 -7.14 -14.23 4.75
N PHE A 193 -7.93 -15.19 4.26
CA PHE A 193 -7.44 -16.25 3.39
C PHE A 193 -7.12 -15.69 2.00
N GLN A 194 -5.90 -15.92 1.55
CA GLN A 194 -5.48 -15.66 0.18
C GLN A 194 -6.02 -16.75 -0.76
N SER A 195 -6.08 -16.47 -2.07
CA SER A 195 -6.43 -17.49 -3.05
C SER A 195 -5.41 -18.64 -3.04
N GLU A 196 -5.82 -19.85 -3.39
CA GLU A 196 -4.93 -21.02 -3.47
C GLU A 196 -3.77 -20.84 -4.46
N HIS A 197 -3.93 -19.95 -5.45
CA HIS A 197 -2.90 -19.63 -6.43
C HIS A 197 -1.92 -18.54 -5.96
N HIS A 198 -2.19 -17.91 -4.82
CA HIS A 198 -1.35 -16.85 -4.28
C HIS A 198 -0.04 -17.43 -3.74
N LYS A 199 1.09 -16.88 -4.17
CA LYS A 199 2.43 -17.36 -3.81
C LYS A 199 3.21 -16.26 -3.12
N ILE A 200 3.59 -16.51 -1.87
CA ILE A 200 4.50 -15.62 -1.15
C ILE A 200 5.88 -15.71 -1.79
N LYS A 201 6.40 -14.57 -2.24
CA LYS A 201 7.72 -14.45 -2.88
C LYS A 201 8.54 -13.37 -2.21
N ILE A 202 9.52 -13.82 -1.43
CA ILE A 202 10.49 -12.93 -0.77
C ILE A 202 11.59 -12.60 -1.77
N THR A 203 11.79 -11.31 -2.02
CA THR A 203 12.91 -10.79 -2.82
C THR A 203 13.73 -9.83 -1.95
N PRO A 204 15.02 -9.57 -2.28
CA PRO A 204 15.86 -8.69 -1.47
C PRO A 204 15.23 -7.30 -1.25
N TYR A 205 14.74 -6.69 -2.33
CA TYR A 205 14.16 -5.35 -2.27
C TYR A 205 12.78 -5.32 -1.62
N TRP A 206 11.93 -6.33 -1.84
CA TRP A 206 10.67 -6.44 -1.11
C TRP A 206 10.90 -6.57 0.39
N LEU A 207 11.86 -7.41 0.82
CA LEU A 207 12.16 -7.57 2.23
C LEU A 207 12.71 -6.28 2.83
N LEU A 208 13.60 -5.58 2.12
CA LEU A 208 14.11 -4.27 2.54
C LEU A 208 12.97 -3.26 2.75
N GLY A 209 12.04 -3.17 1.79
CA GLY A 209 10.88 -2.29 1.91
C GLY A 209 10.03 -2.63 3.12
N LEU A 210 9.74 -3.92 3.36
CA LEU A 210 8.97 -4.33 4.53
C LEU A 210 9.70 -4.00 5.84
N ILE A 211 11.02 -4.21 5.89
CA ILE A 211 11.85 -3.88 7.07
C ILE A 211 11.84 -2.38 7.36
N GLU A 212 11.86 -1.52 6.35
CA GLU A 212 11.78 -0.07 6.56
C GLU A 212 10.41 0.38 7.08
N GLY A 213 9.34 -0.39 6.85
CA GLY A 213 8.01 -0.11 7.40
C GLY A 213 7.75 -0.75 8.77
N GLU A 214 8.07 -2.03 8.93
CA GLU A 214 7.66 -2.85 10.09
C GLU A 214 8.85 -3.37 10.92
N GLY A 215 10.08 -3.11 10.47
CA GLY A 215 11.29 -3.63 11.10
C GLY A 215 11.71 -2.83 12.32
N SER A 216 12.25 -3.54 13.32
CA SER A 216 12.82 -2.95 14.52
C SER A 216 14.18 -3.54 14.81
N PHE A 217 15.17 -2.68 15.01
CA PHE A 217 16.52 -3.03 15.45
C PHE A 217 16.76 -2.44 16.83
N TRP A 218 17.17 -3.28 17.78
CA TRP A 218 17.40 -2.83 19.15
C TRP A 218 18.45 -3.69 19.86
N VAL A 219 19.01 -3.15 20.93
CA VAL A 219 19.94 -3.87 21.80
C VAL A 219 19.28 -4.10 23.15
N SER A 220 19.23 -5.36 23.58
CA SER A 220 18.70 -5.72 24.89
C SER A 220 19.55 -5.11 25.99
N LYS A 221 18.90 -4.37 26.90
CA LYS A 221 19.60 -3.67 27.99
C LYS A 221 20.32 -4.61 28.96
N ASN A 222 19.78 -5.81 29.16
CA ASN A 222 20.24 -6.70 30.24
C ASN A 222 21.44 -7.56 29.83
N ASN A 223 21.52 -7.95 28.56
CA ASN A 223 22.53 -8.88 28.06
C ASN A 223 23.23 -8.39 26.78
N LEU A 224 22.95 -7.15 26.34
CA LEU A 224 23.54 -6.51 25.17
C LEU A 224 23.37 -7.30 23.87
N ILE A 225 22.36 -8.15 23.79
CA ILE A 225 22.03 -8.91 22.58
C ILE A 225 21.45 -7.95 21.55
N GLN A 226 21.98 -8.01 20.33
CA GLN A 226 21.44 -7.33 19.17
C GLN A 226 20.23 -8.11 18.64
N CYS A 227 19.11 -7.42 18.52
CA CYS A 227 17.83 -7.98 18.12
C CYS A 227 17.35 -7.31 16.85
N PHE A 228 16.75 -8.11 15.98
CA PHE A 228 15.99 -7.67 14.83
C PHE A 228 14.63 -8.35 14.85
N GLU A 229 13.59 -7.57 14.62
CA GLU A 229 12.20 -8.03 14.66
C GLU A 229 11.42 -7.44 13.49
N ILE A 230 10.48 -8.23 12.95
CA ILE A 230 9.42 -7.76 12.04
C ILE A 230 8.10 -8.15 12.69
N GLY A 231 7.27 -7.17 13.02
CA GLY A 231 5.94 -7.40 13.56
C GLY A 231 4.91 -7.56 12.44
N LEU A 232 4.21 -8.69 12.39
CA LEU A 232 3.05 -8.91 11.50
C LEU A 232 1.91 -9.58 12.28
N THR A 233 0.70 -9.57 11.74
CA THR A 233 -0.46 -10.22 12.38
C THR A 233 -0.37 -11.75 12.33
N LEU A 234 -1.11 -12.44 13.20
CA LEU A 234 -1.16 -13.91 13.18
C LEU A 234 -1.63 -14.47 11.83
N SER A 235 -2.57 -13.80 11.16
CA SER A 235 -3.02 -14.17 9.81
C SER A 235 -1.92 -14.11 8.75
N GLN A 236 -0.83 -13.38 9.03
CA GLN A 236 0.33 -13.21 8.15
C GLN A 236 1.52 -14.10 8.57
N LYS A 237 1.32 -15.05 9.50
CA LYS A 237 2.35 -16.02 9.91
C LYS A 237 3.06 -16.71 8.73
N PRO A 238 2.37 -17.15 7.64
CA PRO A 238 3.05 -17.73 6.48
C PRO A 238 4.08 -16.80 5.83
N VAL A 239 3.89 -15.48 5.91
CA VAL A 239 4.85 -14.48 5.41
C VAL A 239 6.11 -14.49 6.27
N ILE A 240 5.96 -14.50 7.60
CA ILE A 240 7.10 -14.60 8.53
C ILE A 240 7.89 -15.91 8.31
N GLU A 241 7.20 -17.03 8.10
CA GLU A 241 7.84 -18.31 7.79
C GLU A 241 8.62 -18.25 6.47
N ALA A 242 8.06 -17.62 5.43
CA ALA A 242 8.75 -17.42 4.16
C ALA A 242 9.97 -16.49 4.30
N ILE A 243 9.87 -15.41 5.08
CA ILE A 243 11.01 -14.52 5.38
C ILE A 243 12.11 -15.29 6.10
N SER A 244 11.75 -16.08 7.12
CA SER A 244 12.69 -16.93 7.86
C SER A 244 13.45 -17.87 6.92
N ASN A 245 12.73 -18.61 6.07
CA ASN A 245 13.34 -19.51 5.09
C ASN A 245 14.25 -18.77 4.11
N TYR A 246 13.84 -17.60 3.64
CA TYR A 246 14.66 -16.76 2.77
C TYR A 246 15.97 -16.33 3.45
N LEU A 247 15.90 -15.80 4.68
CA LEU A 247 17.09 -15.38 5.43
C LEU A 247 18.03 -16.56 5.72
N LEU A 248 17.50 -17.72 6.12
CA LEU A 248 18.29 -18.93 6.32
C LEU A 248 18.99 -19.38 5.03
N SER A 249 18.37 -19.18 3.87
CA SER A 249 18.98 -19.51 2.58
C SER A 249 20.15 -18.60 2.20
N LEU A 250 20.27 -17.41 2.82
CA LEU A 250 21.40 -16.50 2.62
C LEU A 250 22.62 -16.89 3.46
N ILE A 251 22.47 -17.75 4.46
CA ILE A 251 23.58 -18.18 5.33
C ILE A 251 24.49 -19.13 4.52
N PRO A 252 25.78 -18.81 4.35
CA PRO A 252 26.72 -19.70 3.67
C PRO A 252 26.82 -21.06 4.36
N SER A 253 26.88 -22.15 3.59
CA SER A 253 26.97 -23.52 4.12
C SER A 253 28.30 -23.83 4.83
N LYS A 254 29.32 -22.98 4.66
CA LYS A 254 30.59 -23.00 5.40
C LYS A 254 30.72 -21.69 6.16
N ILE A 255 30.30 -21.70 7.42
CA ILE A 255 30.59 -20.61 8.35
C ILE A 255 32.04 -20.80 8.79
N SER A 256 32.87 -19.76 8.67
CA SER A 256 34.24 -19.82 9.19
C SER A 256 34.21 -20.05 10.71
N PRO A 257 35.13 -20.84 11.28
CA PRO A 257 35.10 -21.27 12.69
C PRO A 257 35.18 -20.12 13.71
N GLU A 258 35.42 -18.90 13.24
CA GLU A 258 35.43 -17.66 14.03
C GLU A 258 34.04 -17.11 14.38
N TYR A 259 32.97 -17.61 13.75
CA TYR A 259 31.59 -17.30 14.14
C TYR A 259 30.99 -18.49 14.90
N ASN A 260 31.01 -18.42 16.23
CA ASN A 260 30.31 -19.34 17.12
C ASN A 260 28.80 -19.04 17.10
N LEU A 261 28.20 -19.13 15.91
CA LEU A 261 26.75 -19.02 15.72
C LEU A 261 26.13 -20.33 16.19
N MET A 262 25.10 -20.23 17.03
CA MET A 262 24.20 -21.33 17.38
C MET A 262 23.98 -22.25 16.18
N ASN A 263 24.02 -23.56 16.41
CA ASN A 263 23.82 -24.55 15.36
C ASN A 263 22.53 -24.19 14.58
N LEU A 264 22.51 -24.32 13.25
CA LEU A 264 21.33 -24.07 12.42
C LEU A 264 20.04 -24.71 13.00
N ASN A 265 20.15 -25.85 13.69
CA ASN A 265 19.03 -26.50 14.36
C ASN A 265 18.54 -25.74 15.61
N GLU A 266 19.44 -25.13 16.38
CA GLU A 266 19.11 -24.26 17.51
C GLU A 266 18.48 -22.95 17.03
N LEU A 267 19.01 -22.34 15.96
CA LEU A 267 18.44 -21.17 15.31
C LEU A 267 17.01 -21.43 14.79
N LYS A 268 16.79 -22.55 14.09
CA LYS A 268 15.46 -22.97 13.63
C LYS A 268 14.48 -23.17 14.80
N THR A 269 14.96 -23.70 15.93
CA THR A 269 14.14 -23.90 17.14
C THR A 269 13.78 -22.58 17.81
N LEU A 270 14.72 -21.64 17.91
CA LEU A 270 14.49 -20.32 18.51
C LEU A 270 13.55 -19.43 17.67
N MET A 271 13.62 -19.49 16.35
CA MET A 271 12.70 -18.75 15.47
C MET A 271 11.26 -19.23 15.59
N HIS A 272 11.02 -20.52 15.84
CA HIS A 272 9.67 -21.04 16.12
C HIS A 272 9.15 -20.64 17.52
N LEU A 273 10.03 -20.52 18.51
CA LEU A 273 9.67 -20.17 19.89
C LEU A 273 9.35 -18.68 20.11
N ASN A 274 9.89 -17.79 19.27
CA ASN A 274 9.63 -16.35 19.37
C ASN A 274 8.32 -15.89 18.71
N ILE A 275 7.55 -16.79 18.09
CA ILE A 275 6.16 -16.53 17.68
C ILE A 275 5.25 -16.65 18.92
N LYS A 276 5.46 -15.82 19.95
CA LYS A 276 4.46 -15.67 21.01
C LYS A 276 3.41 -14.68 20.50
N PRO A 277 2.12 -15.04 20.47
CA PRO A 277 1.08 -14.08 20.13
C PRO A 277 1.17 -12.90 21.12
N LEU A 278 1.10 -11.68 20.57
CA LEU A 278 0.92 -10.49 21.40
C LEU A 278 -0.30 -10.72 22.31
N PRO A 279 -0.20 -10.42 23.62
CA PRO A 279 -1.38 -10.41 24.46
C PRO A 279 -2.40 -9.44 23.86
N CYS A 280 -3.63 -9.90 23.66
CA CYS A 280 -4.73 -9.08 23.16
C CYS A 280 -4.79 -7.76 23.96
N PRO A 281 -5.03 -6.60 23.31
CA PRO A 281 -5.26 -5.37 24.04
C PRO A 281 -6.43 -5.58 24.99
N VAL A 282 -6.17 -5.50 26.29
CA VAL A 282 -7.24 -5.48 27.30
C VAL A 282 -8.09 -4.24 27.00
N PRO A 283 -9.43 -4.37 26.87
CA PRO A 283 -10.29 -3.22 26.67
C PRO A 283 -10.02 -2.20 27.78
N ARG A 284 -9.74 -0.95 27.40
CA ARG A 284 -9.69 0.14 28.38
C ARG A 284 -11.07 0.23 29.03
N THR A 285 -11.20 -0.25 30.25
CA THR A 285 -12.34 0.06 31.09
C THR A 285 -12.44 1.58 31.21
N GLY A 286 -13.64 2.10 31.00
CA GLY A 286 -13.92 3.52 30.99
C GLY A 286 -13.43 4.18 32.27
N ARG A 287 -12.80 5.35 32.14
CA ARG A 287 -12.70 6.26 33.28
C ARG A 287 -14.10 6.77 33.56
N ASP A 288 -14.64 6.37 34.70
CA ASP A 288 -15.77 7.04 35.33
C ASP A 288 -15.44 8.53 35.47
N GLY A 289 -16.24 9.35 34.78
CA GLY A 289 -16.28 10.78 35.00
C GLY A 289 -16.97 11.06 36.33
N GLY A 290 -16.16 11.28 37.37
CA GLY A 290 -16.64 11.86 38.61
C GLY A 290 -17.00 13.33 38.39
N ASN A 291 -18.28 13.64 38.58
CA ASN A 291 -18.81 15.00 38.70
C ASN A 291 -18.07 15.80 39.78
N LYS A 292 -17.55 16.97 39.41
CA LYS A 292 -17.76 18.26 40.09
C LYS A 292 -17.71 19.37 39.05
#